data_AF-W3VCX8-F1
#
_entry.id   AF-W3VCX8-F1
#
_cell.length_a   1.000
_cell.length_b   1.000
_cell.length_c   1.000
_cell.angle_alpha   90.00
_cell.angle_beta   90.00
_cell.angle_gamma   90.00
#
_symmetry.space_group_name_H-M   'P 1'
#
loop_
_entity.id
_entity.type
_entity.pdbx_description
1 polymer ?
#
loop_
_entity_poly.entity_id
_entity_poly.type
_entity_poly.pdbx_seq_one_letter_code
_entity_poly.pdbx_strand_id
1 'polypeptide(L)'
;MSGDILDVKDIKNSLPDQRMSNLEIEEIKKTLRNCIEETEAKNVIYIYTDRKVNYAKRLATGLATIQLIKDTMYEGNFFDLSRVVLLPAIELIEYGIDSVLKRHSINISFPHICWIPIFYINDKVVMIPVIRERDVPSSVRSGSNITIINPFAN
;
A
#
# COMPACT_ATOMS: atom_id res chain seq x y z
N MET A 1 -7.67 -14.72 6.61
CA MET A 1 -7.52 -15.46 5.34
C MET A 1 -6.91 -14.50 4.33
N SER A 2 -5.65 -14.73 3.93
CA SER A 2 -5.10 -14.12 2.72
C SER A 2 -5.67 -14.92 1.56
N GLY A 3 -6.40 -14.25 0.68
CA GLY A 3 -6.87 -14.84 -0.56
C GLY A 3 -5.98 -14.31 -1.67
N ASP A 4 -5.10 -15.14 -2.21
CA ASP A 4 -4.47 -14.83 -3.49
C ASP A 4 -5.56 -14.96 -4.57
N ILE A 5 -6.02 -13.84 -5.11
CA ILE A 5 -7.02 -13.85 -6.19
C ILE A 5 -6.68 -12.83 -7.29
N LEU A 6 -6.57 -13.42 -8.49
CA LEU A 6 -6.73 -12.97 -9.87
C LEU A 6 -5.66 -12.08 -10.50
N ASP A 7 -4.96 -12.70 -11.45
CA ASP A 7 -4.41 -12.14 -12.67
C ASP A 7 -5.13 -10.84 -13.06
N VAL A 8 -4.40 -9.73 -13.00
CA VAL A 8 -4.89 -8.44 -13.46
C VAL A 8 -5.09 -8.57 -14.94
N LYS A 9 -6.36 -8.77 -15.35
CA LYS A 9 -6.81 -8.66 -16.74
C LYS A 9 -6.11 -7.47 -17.38
N ASP A 10 -5.59 -7.64 -18.59
CA ASP A 10 -4.90 -6.59 -19.35
C ASP A 10 -5.62 -5.22 -19.23
N ILE A 11 -5.04 -4.29 -18.47
CA ILE A 11 -5.59 -2.94 -18.28
C ILE A 11 -4.88 -1.98 -19.20
N LYS A 12 -5.60 -1.07 -19.84
CA LYS A 12 -4.98 -0.02 -20.66
C LYS A 12 -4.09 0.90 -19.82
N ASN A 13 -2.79 0.88 -20.09
CA ASN A 13 -1.81 1.81 -19.54
C ASN A 13 -1.34 2.79 -20.62
N SER A 14 -1.78 4.04 -20.53
CA SER A 14 -1.41 5.09 -21.48
C SER A 14 -0.03 5.73 -21.21
N LEU A 15 0.64 5.36 -20.12
CA LEU A 15 1.91 5.96 -19.71
C LEU A 15 3.12 5.22 -20.34
N PRO A 16 4.19 5.96 -20.68
CA PRO A 16 5.41 5.38 -21.26
C PRO A 16 6.37 4.80 -20.22
N ASP A 17 6.02 4.82 -18.93
CA ASP A 17 6.87 4.41 -17.81
C ASP A 17 6.16 3.40 -16.90
N GLN A 18 6.78 3.06 -15.76
CA GLN A 18 6.24 2.09 -14.82
C GLN A 18 5.13 2.65 -13.91
N ARG A 19 4.75 3.93 -14.04
CA ARG A 19 3.66 4.48 -13.25
C ARG A 19 2.33 3.81 -13.61
N MET A 20 1.41 3.87 -12.65
CA MET A 20 0.05 3.39 -12.86
C MET A 20 -0.77 4.47 -13.54
N SER A 21 -1.56 4.10 -14.54
CA SER A 21 -2.51 5.02 -15.14
C SER A 21 -3.72 5.23 -14.23
N ASN A 22 -4.44 6.35 -14.39
CA ASN A 22 -5.68 6.56 -13.65
C ASN A 22 -6.75 5.48 -13.96
N LEU A 23 -6.75 4.95 -15.19
CA LEU A 23 -7.65 3.86 -15.58
C LEU A 23 -7.35 2.57 -14.80
N GLU A 24 -6.07 2.22 -14.71
CA GLU A 24 -5.59 1.09 -13.90
C GLU A 24 -5.99 1.23 -12.43
N ILE A 25 -5.77 2.42 -11.85
CA ILE A 25 -6.16 2.71 -10.47
C ILE A 25 -7.68 2.56 -10.26
N GLU A 26 -8.51 3.08 -11.17
CA GLU A 26 -9.97 3.00 -11.03
C GLU A 26 -10.53 1.58 -11.25
N GLU A 27 -9.94 0.80 -12.16
CA GLU A 27 -10.30 -0.62 -12.34
C GLU A 27 -9.94 -1.45 -11.10
N ILE A 28 -8.75 -1.24 -10.52
CA ILE A 28 -8.36 -1.87 -9.26
C ILE A 28 -9.34 -1.48 -8.15
N LYS A 29 -9.64 -0.18 -7.98
CA LYS A 29 -10.61 0.28 -6.98
C LYS A 29 -11.98 -0.35 -7.15
N LYS A 30 -12.46 -0.52 -8.40
CA LYS A 30 -13.75 -1.17 -8.67
C LYS A 30 -13.75 -2.62 -8.18
N THR A 31 -12.70 -3.39 -8.48
CA THR A 31 -12.55 -4.76 -7.98
C THR A 31 -12.52 -4.80 -6.45
N LEU A 32 -11.77 -3.88 -5.83
CA LEU A 32 -11.62 -3.81 -4.38
C LEU A 32 -12.90 -3.42 -3.65
N ARG A 33 -13.75 -2.56 -4.22
CA ARG A 33 -15.06 -2.22 -3.65
C ARG A 33 -15.94 -3.45 -3.52
N ASN A 34 -15.98 -4.30 -4.55
CA ASN A 34 -16.73 -5.56 -4.48
C ASN A 34 -16.20 -6.47 -3.36
N CYS A 35 -14.87 -6.57 -3.21
CA CYS A 35 -14.27 -7.36 -2.12
C CYS A 35 -14.61 -6.81 -0.73
N ILE A 36 -14.70 -5.49 -0.56
CA ILE A 36 -15.11 -4.87 0.71
C ILE A 36 -16.59 -5.16 0.99
N GLU A 37 -17.48 -4.98 0.00
CA GLU A 37 -18.93 -5.19 0.15
C GLU A 37 -19.29 -6.64 0.52
N GLU A 38 -18.49 -7.61 0.07
CA GLU A 38 -18.68 -9.03 0.37
C GLU A 38 -18.08 -9.46 1.72
N THR A 39 -17.44 -8.55 2.47
CA THR A 39 -16.71 -8.87 3.71
C THR A 39 -16.99 -7.87 4.84
N GLU A 40 -16.48 -8.15 6.04
CA GLU A 40 -16.48 -7.21 7.19
C GLU A 40 -15.24 -6.28 7.19
N ALA A 41 -14.50 -6.21 6.09
CA ALA A 41 -13.32 -5.37 5.99
C ALA A 41 -13.71 -3.89 5.95
N LYS A 42 -13.00 -3.05 6.69
CA LYS A 42 -13.17 -1.58 6.63
C LYS A 42 -12.14 -0.94 5.69
N ASN A 43 -10.98 -1.56 5.57
CA ASN A 43 -9.87 -1.11 4.74
C ASN A 43 -9.34 -2.26 3.90
N VAL A 44 -8.75 -1.94 2.76
CA VAL A 44 -8.07 -2.91 1.88
C VAL A 44 -6.78 -2.33 1.33
N ILE A 45 -5.75 -3.15 1.31
CA ILE A 45 -4.45 -2.84 0.69
C ILE A 45 -4.27 -3.78 -0.49
N TYR A 46 -4.07 -3.20 -1.66
CA TYR A 46 -3.70 -3.92 -2.87
C TYR A 46 -2.22 -3.71 -3.14
N ILE A 47 -1.47 -4.79 -3.28
CA ILE A 47 -0.02 -4.75 -3.49
C ILE A 47 0.32 -5.58 -4.71
N TYR A 48 0.82 -4.93 -5.77
CA TYR A 48 1.35 -5.66 -6.92
C TYR A 48 2.52 -6.55 -6.49
N THR A 49 2.44 -7.85 -6.80
CA THR A 49 3.49 -8.85 -6.55
C THR A 49 4.35 -9.13 -7.78
N ASP A 50 3.75 -9.00 -8.96
CA ASP A 50 4.41 -8.94 -10.27
C ASP A 50 3.63 -7.93 -11.10
N ARG A 51 4.28 -6.94 -11.71
CA ARG A 51 3.62 -6.00 -12.62
C ARG A 51 4.42 -5.86 -13.90
N LYS A 52 3.76 -6.06 -15.04
CA LYS A 52 4.35 -5.96 -16.37
C LYS A 52 3.61 -4.95 -17.21
N VAL A 53 4.35 -4.06 -17.86
CA VAL A 53 3.80 -3.09 -18.81
C VAL A 53 4.21 -3.50 -20.23
N ASN A 54 3.22 -3.77 -21.07
CA ASN A 54 3.42 -3.90 -22.51
C ASN A 54 3.30 -2.53 -23.17
N TYR A 55 4.43 -1.88 -23.43
CA TYR A 55 4.47 -0.55 -24.05
C TYR A 55 3.91 -0.51 -25.47
N ALA A 56 4.12 -1.57 -26.24
CA ALA A 56 3.64 -1.66 -27.62
C ALA A 56 2.11 -1.69 -27.69
N LYS A 57 1.49 -2.44 -26.77
CA LYS A 57 0.03 -2.55 -26.66
C LYS A 57 -0.61 -1.52 -25.73
N ARG A 58 0.21 -0.77 -24.97
CA ARG A 58 -0.23 0.14 -23.90
C ARG A 58 -1.11 -0.58 -22.89
N LEU A 59 -0.62 -1.71 -22.39
CA LEU A 59 -1.32 -2.56 -21.41
C LEU A 59 -0.46 -2.77 -20.16
N ALA A 60 -1.09 -2.86 -19.00
CA ALA A 60 -0.51 -3.31 -17.74
C ALA A 60 -1.25 -4.58 -17.27
N THR A 61 -0.48 -5.58 -16.85
CA THR A 61 -0.98 -6.84 -16.30
C THR A 61 -0.08 -7.27 -15.15
N GLY A 62 -0.48 -8.27 -14.37
CA GLY A 62 0.30 -8.70 -13.23
C GLY A 62 -0.46 -9.52 -12.22
N LEU A 63 0.24 -9.87 -11.15
CA LEU A 63 -0.30 -10.51 -9.97
C LEU A 63 -0.28 -9.51 -8.81
N ALA A 64 -1.22 -9.64 -7.90
CA ALA A 64 -1.28 -8.83 -6.70
C ALA A 64 -1.81 -9.61 -5.51
N THR A 65 -1.39 -9.18 -4.33
CA THR A 65 -1.96 -9.62 -3.06
C THR A 65 -2.93 -8.56 -2.55
N ILE A 66 -4.09 -9.02 -2.07
CA ILE A 66 -5.11 -8.17 -1.45
C ILE A 66 -5.14 -8.48 0.04
N GLN A 67 -4.88 -7.47 0.88
CA GLN A 67 -4.98 -7.55 2.33
C GLN A 67 -6.24 -6.85 2.80
N LEU A 68 -7.19 -7.63 3.33
CA LEU A 68 -8.43 -7.12 3.91
C LEU A 68 -8.24 -6.84 5.41
N ILE A 69 -8.54 -5.61 5.83
CA ILE A 69 -8.30 -5.11 7.18
C ILE A 69 -9.62 -4.70 7.82
N LYS A 70 -10.01 -5.41 8.88
CA LYS A 70 -11.26 -5.15 9.61
C LYS A 70 -11.18 -3.94 10.53
N ASP A 71 -10.03 -3.71 11.14
CA ASP A 71 -9.81 -2.59 12.05
C ASP A 71 -8.39 -2.05 11.94
N THR A 72 -8.24 -0.75 12.19
CA THR A 72 -6.97 -0.04 12.24
C THR A 72 -6.67 0.45 13.65
N MET A 73 -7.47 0.05 14.65
CA MET A 73 -7.27 0.32 16.07
C MET A 73 -7.02 -0.99 16.83
N TYR A 74 -6.00 -1.01 17.69
CA TYR A 74 -5.75 -2.10 18.63
C TYR A 74 -5.04 -1.59 19.89
N GLU A 75 -5.59 -1.89 21.06
CA GLU A 75 -5.01 -1.55 22.38
C GLU A 75 -4.53 -0.09 22.50
N GLY A 76 -5.35 0.86 22.03
CA GLY A 76 -5.02 2.29 22.07
C GLY A 76 -3.95 2.73 21.06
N ASN A 77 -3.64 1.88 20.06
CA ASN A 77 -2.76 2.20 18.95
C ASN A 77 -3.55 2.22 17.64
N PHE A 78 -3.19 3.15 16.77
CA PHE A 78 -3.73 3.34 15.43
C PHE A 78 -2.68 3.00 14.38
N PHE A 79 -3.05 2.16 13.43
CA PHE A 79 -2.24 1.77 12.28
C PHE A 79 -2.61 2.67 11.10
N ASP A 80 -1.77 3.67 10.81
CA ASP A 80 -2.11 4.70 9.82
C ASP A 80 -1.82 4.23 8.38
N LEU A 81 -2.83 3.61 7.77
CA LEU A 81 -2.77 3.14 6.39
C LEU A 81 -2.67 4.27 5.35
N SER A 82 -2.94 5.53 5.73
CA SER A 82 -2.80 6.66 4.80
C SER A 82 -1.33 7.07 4.57
N ARG A 83 -0.43 6.58 5.42
CA ARG A 83 1.01 6.91 5.41
C ARG A 83 1.88 5.70 5.11
N VAL A 84 1.35 4.76 4.34
CA VAL A 84 2.11 3.59 3.88
C VAL A 84 3.32 4.04 3.06
N VAL A 85 4.48 3.45 3.35
CA VAL A 85 5.72 3.68 2.62
C VAL A 85 6.32 2.36 2.17
N LEU A 86 7.06 2.41 1.07
CA LEU A 86 7.81 1.29 0.54
C LEU A 86 9.30 1.61 0.67
N LEU A 87 10.04 0.83 1.45
CA LEU A 87 11.44 1.09 1.77
C LEU A 87 12.32 -0.11 1.42
N PRO A 88 13.60 0.09 1.05
CA PRO A 88 14.53 -1.01 0.82
C PRO A 88 14.80 -1.79 2.12
N ALA A 89 14.62 -3.12 2.08
CA ALA A 89 14.81 -4.00 3.23
C ALA A 89 16.25 -3.97 3.72
N ILE A 90 17.23 -3.95 2.80
CA ILE A 90 18.64 -3.92 3.16
C ILE A 90 19.01 -2.62 3.90
N GLU A 91 18.46 -1.49 3.49
CA GLU A 91 18.70 -0.22 4.18
C GLU A 91 18.09 -0.19 5.58
N LEU A 92 16.91 -0.81 5.77
CA LEU A 92 16.29 -0.93 7.09
C LEU A 92 17.17 -1.75 8.04
N ILE A 93 17.80 -2.82 7.54
CA ILE A 93 18.72 -3.68 8.30
C ILE A 93 20.02 -2.92 8.62
N GLU A 94 20.59 -2.22 7.64
CA GLU A 94 21.89 -1.56 7.78
C GLU A 94 21.84 -0.28 8.62
N TYR A 95 20.82 0.56 8.41
CA TYR A 95 20.81 1.93 8.93
C TYR A 95 19.75 2.17 10.02
N GLY A 96 18.82 1.22 10.21
CA GLY A 96 17.68 1.40 11.09
C GLY A 96 16.63 2.38 10.55
N ILE A 97 15.41 2.31 11.08
CA ILE A 97 14.25 2.98 10.50
C ILE A 97 14.39 4.50 10.40
N ASP A 98 14.85 5.18 11.45
CA ASP A 98 14.92 6.65 11.47
C ASP A 98 15.86 7.20 10.39
N SER A 99 16.99 6.53 10.19
CA SER A 99 17.96 6.89 9.14
C SER A 99 17.38 6.70 7.75
N VAL A 100 16.65 5.60 7.52
CA VAL A 100 16.04 5.29 6.23
C VAL A 100 14.93 6.28 5.91
N LEU A 101 14.03 6.56 6.86
CA LEU A 101 12.96 7.54 6.65
C LEU A 101 13.53 8.91 6.25
N LYS A 102 14.63 9.34 6.87
CA LYS A 102 15.32 10.59 6.51
C LYS A 102 15.94 10.52 5.11
N ARG A 103 16.63 9.42 4.76
CA ARG A 103 17.27 9.24 3.43
C ARG A 103 16.25 9.29 2.29
N HIS A 104 15.08 8.71 2.51
CA HIS A 104 13.98 8.68 1.54
C HIS A 104 13.05 9.90 1.64
N SER A 105 13.43 10.92 2.42
CA SER A 105 12.66 12.16 2.59
C SER A 105 11.19 11.92 3.00
N ILE A 106 10.95 10.87 3.79
CA ILE A 106 9.62 10.56 4.30
C ILE A 106 9.24 11.62 5.33
N ASN A 107 8.06 12.20 5.17
CA ASN A 107 7.53 13.18 6.12
C ASN A 107 7.20 12.49 7.44
N ILE A 108 8.04 12.70 8.45
CA ILE A 108 7.87 12.21 9.83
C ILE A 108 7.36 13.29 10.80
N SER A 109 6.92 14.45 10.30
CA SER A 109 6.38 15.57 11.09
C SER A 109 4.95 15.31 11.56
N PHE A 110 4.73 14.16 12.20
CA PHE A 110 3.48 13.75 12.80
C PHE A 110 3.76 12.78 13.96
N PRO A 111 2.84 12.67 14.95
CA PRO A 111 3.04 11.75 16.07
C PRO A 111 3.10 10.30 15.58
N HIS A 112 4.14 9.57 15.95
CA HIS A 112 4.24 8.12 15.75
C HIS A 112 5.15 7.53 16.82
N ILE A 113 4.94 6.26 17.16
CA ILE A 113 5.73 5.55 18.18
C ILE A 113 6.69 4.54 17.57
N CYS A 114 6.35 3.97 16.41
CA CYS A 114 7.20 3.09 15.64
C CYS A 114 6.65 2.94 14.21
N TRP A 115 7.41 2.25 13.37
CA TRP A 115 6.96 1.77 12.07
C TRP A 115 7.01 0.25 12.07
N ILE A 116 5.99 -0.39 11.50
CA ILE A 116 5.90 -1.85 11.42
C ILE A 116 5.86 -2.31 9.97
N PRO A 117 6.51 -3.45 9.64
CA PRO A 117 6.36 -4.08 8.35
C PRO A 117 5.00 -4.80 8.26
N ILE A 118 4.30 -4.64 7.14
CA ILE A 118 3.03 -5.33 6.87
C ILE A 118 3.10 -6.23 5.64
N PHE A 119 4.12 -6.07 4.81
CA PHE A 119 4.35 -6.94 3.64
C PHE A 119 5.80 -6.83 3.18
N TYR A 120 6.35 -7.94 2.69
CA TYR A 120 7.68 -8.00 2.09
C TYR A 120 7.53 -8.34 0.61
N ILE A 121 8.25 -7.63 -0.24
CA ILE A 121 8.22 -7.84 -1.67
C ILE A 121 9.57 -7.52 -2.32
N ASN A 122 10.16 -8.53 -2.97
CA ASN A 122 11.50 -8.45 -3.53
C ASN A 122 12.51 -7.98 -2.47
N ASP A 123 13.21 -6.89 -2.73
CA ASP A 123 14.16 -6.22 -1.84
C ASP A 123 13.53 -5.07 -1.03
N LYS A 124 12.19 -4.95 -1.03
CA LYS A 124 11.45 -3.86 -0.40
C LYS A 124 10.48 -4.36 0.68
N VAL A 125 10.13 -3.46 1.59
CA VAL A 125 9.20 -3.68 2.69
C VAL A 125 8.14 -2.60 2.66
N VAL A 126 6.88 -3.02 2.72
CA VAL A 126 5.75 -2.13 2.95
C VAL A 126 5.65 -1.88 4.46
N MET A 127 5.80 -0.62 4.84
CA MET A 127 5.83 -0.18 6.23
C MET A 127 4.67 0.79 6.48
N ILE A 128 4.12 0.74 7.69
CA ILE A 128 3.14 1.72 8.16
C ILE A 128 3.56 2.29 9.52
N PRO A 129 3.26 3.56 9.81
CA PRO A 129 3.48 4.12 11.12
C PRO A 129 2.37 3.70 12.08
N VAL A 130 2.76 3.52 13.34
CA VAL A 130 1.85 3.30 14.46
C VAL A 130 1.79 4.58 15.28
N ILE A 131 0.58 5.03 15.59
CA ILE A 131 0.29 6.26 16.33
C ILE A 131 -0.49 5.88 17.59
N ARG A 132 -0.28 6.56 18.72
CA ARG A 132 -1.17 6.38 19.88
C ARG A 132 -2.51 7.01 19.57
N GLU A 133 -3.60 6.36 19.95
CA GLU A 133 -4.97 6.80 19.67
C GLU A 133 -5.24 8.25 20.05
N ARG A 134 -4.73 8.67 21.21
CA ARG A 134 -4.87 10.02 21.76
C ARG A 134 -4.19 11.10 20.90
N ASP A 135 -3.22 10.70 20.10
CA ASP A 135 -2.41 11.58 19.24
C ASP A 135 -2.92 11.54 17.77
N VAL A 136 -3.95 10.74 17.47
CA VAL A 136 -4.54 10.63 16.13
C VAL A 136 -5.40 11.85 15.83
N PRO A 137 -5.10 12.62 14.77
CA PRO A 137 -5.93 13.74 14.35
C PRO A 137 -7.35 13.29 13.98
N SER A 138 -8.36 14.07 14.35
CA SER A 138 -9.75 13.77 14.04
C SER A 138 -10.02 13.63 12.53
N SER A 139 -9.26 14.33 11.68
CA SER A 139 -9.35 14.27 10.22
C SER A 139 -8.88 12.94 9.61
N VAL A 140 -8.07 12.15 10.32
CA VAL A 140 -7.52 10.87 9.82
C VAL A 140 -8.53 9.73 10.05
N ARG A 141 -9.48 9.90 10.98
CA ARG A 141 -10.47 8.87 11.35
C ARG A 141 -11.51 8.59 10.25
N SER A 142 -11.56 9.40 9.20
CA SER A 142 -12.50 9.28 8.08
C SER A 142 -11.81 8.97 6.73
N GLY A 143 -10.54 8.57 6.75
CA GLY A 143 -9.71 8.43 5.55
C GLY A 143 -9.87 7.08 4.82
N SER A 144 -10.07 7.19 3.49
CA SER A 144 -9.97 6.17 2.41
C SER A 144 -9.80 4.69 2.80
N ASN A 145 -10.81 3.88 2.46
CA ASN A 145 -10.86 2.43 2.64
C ASN A 145 -9.91 1.65 1.70
N ILE A 146 -9.21 2.29 0.77
CA ILE A 146 -8.43 1.60 -0.28
C ILE A 146 -7.03 2.21 -0.39
N THR A 147 -6.01 1.36 -0.27
CA THR A 147 -4.60 1.67 -0.55
C THR A 147 -4.10 0.80 -1.71
N ILE A 148 -3.42 1.39 -2.68
CA ILE A 148 -2.83 0.68 -3.83
C ILE A 148 -1.33 0.93 -3.85
N ILE A 149 -0.55 -0.14 -3.85
CA ILE A 149 0.91 -0.11 -3.81
C ILE A 149 1.44 -0.75 -5.09
N ASN A 150 2.25 0.00 -5.83
CA ASN A 150 3.01 -0.49 -6.97
C ASN A 150 4.52 -0.46 -6.63
N PRO A 151 5.11 -1.60 -6.21
CA PRO A 151 6.52 -1.66 -5.86
C PRO A 151 7.49 -1.46 -7.03
N PHE A 152 6.98 -1.42 -8.25
CA PHE A 152 7.76 -1.35 -9.50
C PHE A 152 7.80 0.07 -10.09
N ALA A 153 6.96 0.99 -9.60
CA ALA A 153 7.07 2.39 -9.98
C ALA A 153 8.39 2.96 -9.43
N ASN A 154 9.35 3.23 -10.31
CA ASN A 154 10.50 4.10 -10.07
C ASN A 154 10.16 5.53 -10.47
#